data_AF-A0A7K1NQG3-F1
#
_entry.id   AF-A0A7K1NQG3-F1
#
_cell.length_a   1.000
_cell.length_b   1.000
_cell.length_c   1.000
_cell.angle_alpha   90.00
_cell.angle_beta   90.00
_cell.angle_gamma   90.00
#
_symmetry.space_group_name_H-M   'P 1'
#
loop_
_entity.id
_entity.type
_entity.pdbx_description
1 polymer ?
#
loop_
_entity_poly.entity_id
_entity_poly.type
_entity_poly.pdbx_seq_one_letter_code
_entity_poly.pdbx_strand_id
1 'polypeptide(L)'
;MTWPSPSALALFLVLAAAAALVCAGRGSPGKRLLALSGSPSMRGAPAGSGGSLPRGGREGLTDTAMMLELVAAMLDAGSGIGRALDLVSDSASDRYRDALRPVVAALAIGADWETAWRSSAVRLPDVLELRDALGFAALTGAPSSAILYAQAARLRRERFRAAEKRAASLGVKLVVPLGVCSLPAFICLGVVPVLLALVPSG
;
A
#
# COMPACT_ATOMS: atom_id res chain seq x y z
N MET A 1 19.98 59.31 8.05
CA MET A 1 18.55 58.92 8.02
C MET A 1 18.06 58.99 6.57
N THR A 2 18.48 58.04 5.73
CA THR A 2 17.99 57.93 4.34
C THR A 2 16.84 56.93 4.36
N TRP A 3 15.61 57.44 4.24
CA TRP A 3 14.41 56.62 4.13
C TRP A 3 14.57 55.60 2.98
N PRO A 4 14.12 54.34 3.14
CA PRO A 4 14.13 53.40 2.02
C PRO A 4 13.25 53.98 0.91
N SER A 5 13.79 54.02 -0.31
CA SER A 5 13.12 54.53 -1.49
C SER A 5 11.78 53.77 -1.71
N PRO A 6 10.72 54.47 -2.13
CA PRO A 6 9.37 53.88 -2.24
C PRO A 6 9.32 52.69 -3.21
N SER A 7 10.25 52.62 -4.15
CA SER A 7 10.46 51.49 -5.07
C SER A 7 10.92 50.21 -4.38
N ALA A 8 11.74 50.31 -3.33
CA ALA A 8 12.19 49.15 -2.54
C ALA A 8 11.05 48.56 -1.70
N LEU A 9 10.20 49.43 -1.12
CA LEU A 9 8.98 49.03 -0.41
C LEU A 9 7.96 48.38 -1.35
N ALA A 10 7.80 48.92 -2.57
CA ALA A 10 6.91 48.36 -3.58
C ALA A 10 7.37 46.96 -4.04
N LEU A 11 8.67 46.77 -4.29
CA LEU A 11 9.24 45.46 -4.63
C LEU A 11 9.05 44.44 -3.49
N PHE A 12 9.24 44.86 -2.24
CA PHE A 12 9.05 44.00 -1.07
C PHE A 12 7.59 43.57 -0.91
N LEU A 13 6.64 44.49 -1.10
CA LEU A 13 5.20 44.22 -1.04
C LEU A 13 4.73 43.31 -2.17
N VAL A 14 5.26 43.48 -3.39
CA VAL A 14 4.92 42.62 -4.54
C VAL A 14 5.45 41.19 -4.34
N LEU A 15 6.67 41.05 -3.82
CA LEU A 15 7.25 39.74 -3.48
C LEU A 15 6.49 39.04 -2.34
N ALA A 16 6.10 39.78 -1.30
CA ALA A 16 5.30 39.25 -0.20
C ALA A 16 3.90 38.82 -0.67
N ALA A 17 3.26 39.61 -1.54
CA ALA A 17 1.96 39.28 -2.11
C ALA A 17 2.02 38.05 -3.05
N ALA A 18 3.07 37.94 -3.87
CA ALA A 18 3.29 36.77 -4.72
C ALA A 18 3.55 35.50 -3.90
N ALA A 19 4.33 35.60 -2.82
CA ALA A 19 4.56 34.49 -1.88
C ALA A 19 3.25 34.05 -1.21
N ALA A 20 2.42 35.00 -0.75
CA ALA A 20 1.11 34.71 -0.16
C ALA A 20 0.17 34.02 -1.16
N LEU A 21 0.15 34.44 -2.43
CA LEU A 21 -0.67 33.83 -3.48
C LEU A 21 -0.25 32.38 -3.80
N VAL A 22 1.06 32.12 -3.84
CA VAL A 22 1.60 30.77 -4.11
C VAL A 22 1.35 29.82 -2.93
N CYS A 23 1.40 30.32 -1.70
CA CYS A 23 1.04 29.57 -0.50
C CYS A 23 -0.48 29.31 -0.40
N ALA A 24 -1.33 30.26 -0.80
CA ALA A 24 -2.77 30.12 -0.77
C ALA A 24 -3.34 29.25 -1.92
N GLY A 25 -2.68 29.23 -3.08
CA GLY A 25 -3.15 28.54 -4.28
C GLY A 25 -2.98 27.02 -4.28
N ARG A 26 -2.23 26.43 -3.34
CA ARG A 26 -1.89 25.00 -3.38
C ARG A 26 -2.22 24.24 -2.08
N GLY A 27 -3.50 24.26 -1.74
CA GLY A 27 -4.15 23.14 -1.05
C GLY A 27 -4.76 23.49 0.29
N SER A 28 -6.09 23.49 0.35
CA SER A 28 -6.84 23.40 1.61
C SER A 28 -6.53 22.04 2.28
N PRO A 29 -5.84 22.02 3.44
CA PRO A 29 -5.43 20.76 4.06
C PRO A 29 -6.60 20.02 4.73
N GLY A 30 -7.75 20.69 4.96
CA GLY A 30 -8.80 20.18 5.84
C GLY A 30 -9.74 19.10 5.26
N LYS A 31 -9.98 19.06 3.94
CA LYS A 31 -11.03 18.17 3.38
C LYS A 31 -10.54 16.80 2.93
N ARG A 32 -9.22 16.57 2.86
CA ARG A 32 -8.65 15.24 2.51
C ARG A 32 -8.21 14.40 3.71
N LEU A 33 -8.16 14.99 4.90
CA LEU A 33 -7.89 14.27 6.15
C LEU A 33 -9.07 13.38 6.59
N LEU A 34 -10.31 13.76 6.28
CA LEU A 34 -11.49 12.93 6.57
C LEU A 34 -11.66 11.72 5.64
N ALA A 35 -11.06 11.72 4.45
CA ALA A 35 -11.13 10.59 3.52
C ALA A 35 -10.10 9.47 3.82
N LEU A 36 -9.19 9.69 4.77
CA LEU A 36 -8.19 8.71 5.21
C LEU A 36 -8.49 8.11 6.59
N SER A 37 -9.61 8.46 7.22
CA SER A 37 -10.10 7.82 8.45
C SER A 37 -10.75 6.45 8.19
N GLY A 38 -10.79 6.00 6.94
CA GLY A 38 -11.02 4.60 6.58
C GLY A 38 -9.78 3.76 6.91
N SER A 39 -9.75 3.27 8.14
CA SER A 39 -8.77 2.36 8.75
C SER A 39 -8.11 1.35 7.78
N PRO A 40 -6.78 1.21 7.84
CA PRO A 40 -6.16 -0.10 7.77
C PRO A 40 -5.44 -0.38 9.09
N SER A 41 -6.01 -1.35 9.80
CA SER A 41 -5.43 -2.12 10.90
C SER A 41 -3.90 -2.28 10.78
N MET A 42 -3.12 -1.47 11.51
CA MET A 42 -1.74 -1.80 11.81
C MET A 42 -1.74 -2.89 12.88
N ARG A 43 -1.50 -4.14 12.47
CA ARG A 43 -1.09 -5.20 13.40
C ARG A 43 0.42 -5.42 13.26
N GLY A 44 1.17 -4.50 13.87
CA GLY A 44 2.55 -4.75 14.26
C GLY A 44 2.53 -5.39 15.65
N ALA A 45 2.95 -6.64 15.76
CA ALA A 45 3.17 -7.30 17.05
C ALA A 45 4.62 -7.04 17.49
N PRO A 46 4.84 -6.53 18.72
CA PRO A 46 6.01 -6.87 19.50
C PRO A 46 5.66 -7.97 20.50
N ALA A 47 6.63 -8.86 20.74
CA ALA A 47 6.56 -9.91 21.74
C ALA A 47 6.44 -9.32 23.16
N GLY A 48 5.56 -9.91 23.99
CA GLY A 48 5.51 -9.60 25.43
C GLY A 48 4.24 -10.11 26.14
N SER A 49 4.40 -11.22 26.86
CA SER A 49 3.75 -11.60 28.13
C SER A 49 2.23 -11.41 28.31
N GLY A 50 1.52 -12.54 28.37
CA GLY A 50 0.45 -12.82 29.35
C GLY A 50 -0.69 -11.81 29.47
N GLY A 51 -1.67 -11.90 28.57
CA GLY A 51 -2.94 -11.18 28.70
C GLY A 51 -4.06 -11.95 28.01
N SER A 52 -5.08 -12.31 28.79
CA SER A 52 -6.27 -13.07 28.39
C SER A 52 -6.83 -12.61 27.03
N LEU A 53 -6.81 -13.50 26.03
CA LEU A 53 -7.29 -13.18 24.68
C LEU A 53 -8.81 -12.95 24.69
N PRO A 54 -9.29 -11.84 24.10
CA PRO A 54 -10.70 -11.71 23.77
C PRO A 54 -11.06 -12.83 22.79
N ARG A 55 -12.14 -13.58 23.07
CA ARG A 55 -12.79 -14.46 22.08
C ARG A 55 -13.36 -13.59 20.96
N GLY A 56 -12.49 -13.13 20.07
CA GLY A 56 -12.87 -12.57 18.79
C GLY A 56 -13.53 -13.68 17.99
N GLY A 57 -14.72 -13.41 17.45
CA GLY A 57 -15.32 -14.26 16.42
C GLY A 57 -14.25 -14.57 15.38
N ARG A 58 -14.16 -15.84 14.98
CA ARG A 58 -13.11 -16.36 14.11
C ARG A 58 -13.20 -15.65 12.76
N GLU A 59 -12.56 -14.50 12.64
CA GLU A 59 -12.41 -13.78 11.38
C GLU A 59 -11.54 -14.69 10.51
N GLY A 60 -12.16 -15.32 9.50
CA GLY A 60 -11.52 -16.35 8.69
C GLY A 60 -10.29 -15.80 7.95
N LEU A 61 -9.50 -16.71 7.37
CA LEU A 61 -8.30 -16.34 6.60
C LEU A 61 -8.65 -15.34 5.49
N THR A 62 -7.96 -14.20 5.50
CA THR A 62 -8.06 -13.14 4.49
C THR A 62 -6.79 -12.97 3.67
N ASP A 63 -5.67 -13.55 4.11
CA ASP A 63 -4.39 -13.39 3.45
C ASP A 63 -4.09 -14.51 2.44
N THR A 64 -4.02 -14.17 1.16
CA THR A 64 -3.64 -15.08 0.07
C THR A 64 -2.28 -15.75 0.29
N ALA A 65 -1.29 -15.05 0.85
CA ALA A 65 0.04 -15.64 1.08
C ALA A 65 -0.05 -16.78 2.12
N MET A 66 -0.81 -16.57 3.20
CA MET A 66 -1.08 -17.60 4.20
C MET A 66 -1.86 -18.77 3.61
N MET A 67 -2.90 -18.49 2.79
CA MET A 67 -3.66 -19.54 2.10
C MET A 67 -2.77 -20.39 1.20
N LEU A 68 -1.85 -19.78 0.45
CA LEU A 68 -0.88 -20.48 -0.39
C LEU A 68 0.08 -21.36 0.43
N GLU A 69 0.56 -20.89 1.57
CA GLU A 69 1.43 -21.69 2.45
C GLU A 69 0.70 -22.90 3.05
N LEU A 70 -0.58 -22.75 3.41
CA LEU A 70 -1.39 -23.87 3.90
C LEU A 70 -1.64 -24.90 2.80
N VAL A 71 -1.96 -24.45 1.58
CA VAL A 71 -2.09 -25.36 0.43
C VAL A 71 -0.76 -26.05 0.15
N ALA A 72 0.36 -25.32 0.12
CA ALA A 72 1.68 -25.89 -0.09
C ALA A 72 2.03 -26.95 0.95
N ALA A 73 1.80 -26.67 2.24
CA ALA A 73 2.03 -27.62 3.34
C ALA A 73 1.15 -28.87 3.21
N MET A 74 -0.11 -28.72 2.77
CA MET A 74 -0.99 -29.86 2.53
C MET A 74 -0.55 -30.68 1.31
N LEU A 75 -0.10 -30.05 0.23
CA LEU A 75 0.46 -30.74 -0.92
C LEU A 75 1.75 -31.49 -0.56
N ASP A 76 2.62 -30.90 0.27
CA ASP A 76 3.81 -31.57 0.82
C ASP A 76 3.47 -32.78 1.68
N ALA A 77 2.37 -32.71 2.42
CA ALA A 77 1.82 -33.83 3.17
C ALA A 77 1.12 -34.88 2.28
N GLY A 78 1.11 -34.68 0.96
CA GLY A 78 0.51 -35.59 -0.01
C GLY A 78 -1.00 -35.40 -0.24
N SER A 79 -1.61 -34.31 0.26
CA SER A 79 -2.99 -33.99 -0.06
C SER A 79 -3.14 -33.62 -1.53
N GLY A 80 -4.27 -34.00 -2.14
CA GLY A 80 -4.66 -33.48 -3.45
C GLY A 80 -5.06 -32.01 -3.39
N ILE A 81 -4.94 -31.31 -4.53
CA ILE A 81 -5.23 -29.87 -4.63
C ILE A 81 -6.68 -29.53 -4.32
N GLY A 82 -7.64 -30.36 -4.76
CA GLY A 82 -9.06 -30.16 -4.47
C GLY A 82 -9.35 -30.22 -2.97
N ARG A 83 -8.77 -31.19 -2.26
CA ARG A 83 -8.91 -31.31 -0.80
C ARG A 83 -8.20 -30.19 -0.04
N ALA A 84 -7.04 -29.76 -0.51
CA ALA A 84 -6.33 -28.63 0.08
C ALA A 84 -7.15 -27.33 -0.07
N LEU A 85 -7.72 -27.07 -1.25
CA LEU A 85 -8.57 -25.92 -1.50
C LEU A 85 -9.87 -25.95 -0.70
N ASP A 86 -10.49 -27.12 -0.55
CA ASP A 86 -11.68 -27.33 0.29
C ASP A 86 -11.43 -26.86 1.72
N LEU A 87 -10.37 -27.38 2.36
CA LEU A 87 -9.99 -27.04 3.74
C LEU A 87 -9.59 -25.57 3.93
N VAL A 88 -8.90 -24.98 2.95
CA VAL A 88 -8.57 -23.54 2.97
C VAL A 88 -9.84 -22.70 2.82
N SER A 89 -10.74 -23.06 1.91
CA SER A 89 -12.02 -22.36 1.71
C SER A 89 -12.87 -22.39 2.98
N ASP A 90 -12.79 -23.51 3.71
CA ASP A 90 -13.46 -23.70 5.00
C ASP A 90 -12.85 -22.92 6.16
N SER A 91 -11.61 -22.48 6.01
CA SER A 91 -10.92 -21.66 6.99
C SER A 91 -10.92 -20.17 6.62
N ALA A 92 -11.33 -19.82 5.40
CA ALA A 92 -11.32 -18.46 4.88
C ALA A 92 -12.52 -17.62 5.36
N SER A 93 -12.40 -16.29 5.27
CA SER A 93 -13.53 -15.40 5.56
C SER A 93 -14.64 -15.58 4.52
N ASP A 94 -15.88 -15.21 4.87
CA ASP A 94 -17.07 -15.45 4.06
C ASP A 94 -16.91 -14.99 2.61
N ARG A 95 -16.27 -13.84 2.41
CA ARG A 95 -15.99 -13.29 1.07
C ARG A 95 -15.12 -14.21 0.20
N TYR A 96 -14.09 -14.83 0.77
CA TYR A 96 -13.21 -15.75 0.04
C TYR A 96 -13.87 -17.12 -0.10
N ARG A 97 -14.56 -17.59 0.94
CA ARG A 97 -15.34 -18.82 0.92
C ARG A 97 -16.36 -18.81 -0.22
N ASP A 98 -17.15 -17.75 -0.33
CA ASP A 98 -18.18 -17.63 -1.37
C ASP A 98 -17.59 -17.63 -2.79
N ALA A 99 -16.38 -17.07 -2.96
CA ALA A 99 -15.67 -17.08 -4.23
C ALA A 99 -15.06 -18.45 -4.58
N LEU A 100 -14.61 -19.21 -3.57
CA LEU A 100 -13.93 -20.50 -3.74
C LEU A 100 -14.90 -21.69 -3.77
N ARG A 101 -16.05 -21.59 -3.11
CA ARG A 101 -17.02 -22.69 -2.99
C ARG A 101 -17.48 -23.27 -4.34
N PRO A 102 -17.79 -22.47 -5.38
CA PRO A 102 -18.12 -23.00 -6.71
C PRO A 102 -16.96 -23.79 -7.33
N VAL A 103 -15.72 -23.30 -7.14
CA VAL A 103 -14.50 -23.93 -7.66
C VAL A 103 -14.26 -25.27 -6.97
N VAL A 104 -14.33 -25.30 -5.63
CA VAL A 104 -14.19 -26.53 -4.84
C VAL A 104 -15.27 -27.54 -5.23
N ALA A 105 -16.52 -27.10 -5.37
CA ALA A 105 -17.61 -27.97 -5.81
C ALA A 105 -17.38 -28.54 -7.22
N ALA A 106 -16.93 -27.71 -8.17
CA ALA A 106 -16.61 -28.15 -9.52
C ALA A 106 -15.44 -29.16 -9.56
N LEU A 107 -14.38 -28.91 -8.79
CA LEU A 107 -13.26 -29.85 -8.65
C LEU A 107 -13.70 -31.17 -7.99
N ALA A 108 -14.60 -31.12 -7.01
CA ALA A 108 -15.12 -32.31 -6.32
C ALA A 108 -15.92 -33.24 -7.24
N ILE A 109 -16.59 -32.69 -8.27
CA ILE A 109 -17.28 -33.47 -9.31
C ILE A 109 -16.39 -33.82 -10.51
N GLY A 110 -15.08 -33.53 -10.42
CA GLY A 110 -14.09 -33.92 -11.43
C GLY A 110 -13.93 -32.95 -12.61
N ALA A 111 -14.42 -31.71 -12.50
CA ALA A 111 -14.12 -30.70 -13.51
C ALA A 111 -12.60 -30.43 -13.57
N ASP A 112 -12.07 -30.17 -14.76
CA ASP A 112 -10.68 -29.72 -14.90
C ASP A 112 -10.47 -28.33 -14.28
N TRP A 113 -9.20 -27.97 -14.05
CA TRP A 113 -8.82 -26.72 -13.41
C TRP A 113 -9.47 -25.50 -14.08
N GLU A 114 -9.39 -25.38 -15.40
CA GLU A 114 -9.87 -24.21 -16.12
C GLU A 114 -11.40 -24.13 -16.04
N THR A 115 -12.09 -25.25 -16.21
CA THR A 115 -13.56 -25.33 -16.09
C THR A 115 -14.03 -25.00 -14.68
N ALA A 116 -13.34 -25.47 -13.64
CA ALA A 116 -13.68 -25.18 -12.26
C ALA A 116 -13.64 -23.68 -11.96
N TRP A 117 -12.62 -22.96 -12.46
CA TRP A 117 -12.48 -21.52 -12.26
C TRP A 117 -13.42 -20.66 -13.12
N ARG A 118 -13.95 -21.18 -14.23
CA ARG A 118 -15.00 -20.49 -15.02
C ARG A 118 -16.31 -20.32 -14.26
N SER A 119 -16.60 -21.23 -13.33
CA SER A 119 -17.86 -21.27 -12.57
C SER A 119 -17.94 -20.23 -11.45
N SER A 120 -16.80 -19.65 -11.04
CA SER A 120 -16.78 -18.64 -9.97
C SER A 120 -17.27 -17.29 -10.51
N ALA A 121 -18.46 -16.88 -10.08
CA ALA A 121 -19.04 -15.58 -10.43
C ALA A 121 -18.27 -14.40 -9.82
N VAL A 122 -17.51 -14.65 -8.75
CA VAL A 122 -16.86 -13.60 -7.95
C VAL A 122 -15.37 -13.52 -8.29
N ARG A 123 -14.99 -12.55 -9.13
CA ARG A 123 -13.60 -12.28 -9.52
C ARG A 123 -12.89 -11.36 -8.52
N LEU A 124 -12.49 -11.92 -7.38
CA LEU A 124 -11.57 -11.26 -6.46
C LEU A 124 -10.15 -11.27 -7.03
N PRO A 125 -9.43 -10.14 -7.05
CA PRO A 125 -8.03 -10.10 -7.48
C PRO A 125 -7.15 -11.11 -6.72
N ASP A 126 -7.31 -11.15 -5.40
CA ASP A 126 -6.59 -12.04 -4.48
C ASP A 126 -6.85 -13.54 -4.76
N VAL A 127 -8.06 -13.88 -5.20
CA VAL A 127 -8.47 -15.26 -5.50
C VAL A 127 -7.98 -15.67 -6.89
N LEU A 128 -7.92 -14.73 -7.84
CA LEU A 128 -7.27 -14.93 -9.13
C LEU A 128 -5.76 -15.13 -8.97
N GLU A 129 -5.13 -14.40 -8.04
CA GLU A 129 -3.72 -14.60 -7.71
C GLU A 129 -3.46 -15.99 -7.09
N LEU A 130 -4.36 -16.46 -6.21
CA LEU A 130 -4.35 -17.83 -5.70
C LEU A 130 -4.47 -18.86 -6.83
N ARG A 131 -5.41 -18.66 -7.77
CA ARG A 131 -5.57 -19.50 -8.97
C ARG A 131 -4.28 -19.55 -9.78
N ASP A 132 -3.70 -18.39 -10.08
CA ASP A 132 -2.53 -18.33 -10.97
C ASP A 132 -1.31 -19.01 -10.34
N ALA A 133 -1.11 -18.82 -9.03
CA ALA A 133 -0.05 -19.49 -8.29
C ALA A 133 -0.25 -21.02 -8.23
N LEU A 134 -1.49 -21.48 -8.07
CA LEU A 134 -1.82 -22.91 -8.00
C LEU A 134 -1.94 -23.59 -9.37
N GLY A 135 -2.15 -22.84 -10.46
CA GLY A 135 -2.41 -23.39 -11.77
C GLY A 135 -1.32 -24.33 -12.27
N PHE A 136 -0.05 -24.01 -12.01
CA PHE A 136 1.05 -24.91 -12.36
C PHE A 136 0.98 -26.24 -11.61
N ALA A 137 0.73 -26.21 -10.29
CA ALA A 137 0.59 -27.42 -9.48
C ALA A 137 -0.65 -28.24 -9.89
N ALA A 138 -1.75 -27.56 -10.24
CA ALA A 138 -2.98 -28.18 -10.70
C ALA A 138 -2.80 -28.90 -12.05
N LEU A 139 -2.10 -28.27 -13.00
CA LEU A 139 -1.97 -28.76 -14.38
C LEU A 139 -0.89 -29.84 -14.53
N THR A 140 0.18 -29.75 -13.75
CA THR A 140 1.32 -30.69 -13.85
C THR A 140 1.20 -31.89 -12.93
N GLY A 141 0.31 -31.82 -11.91
CA GLY A 141 0.17 -32.86 -10.89
C GLY A 141 1.40 -33.07 -10.02
N ALA A 142 2.52 -32.39 -10.31
CA ALA A 142 3.73 -32.44 -9.53
C ALA A 142 3.57 -31.54 -8.29
N PRO A 143 3.81 -32.05 -7.08
CA PRO A 143 3.83 -31.22 -5.89
C PRO A 143 5.03 -30.29 -5.99
N SER A 144 4.82 -29.08 -6.51
CA SER A 144 5.84 -28.04 -6.50
C SER A 144 5.58 -27.08 -5.34
N SER A 145 5.52 -27.64 -4.14
CA SER A 145 5.44 -26.89 -2.88
C SER A 145 6.54 -25.84 -2.78
N ALA A 146 7.75 -26.13 -3.24
CA ALA A 146 8.85 -25.18 -3.35
C ALA A 146 8.50 -23.94 -4.21
N ILE A 147 7.78 -24.11 -5.33
CA ILE A 147 7.31 -23.00 -6.15
C ILE A 147 6.23 -22.20 -5.41
N LEU A 148 5.30 -22.87 -4.72
CA LEU A 148 4.26 -22.19 -3.95
C LEU A 148 4.84 -21.38 -2.78
N TYR A 149 5.81 -21.93 -2.05
CA TYR A 149 6.55 -21.19 -1.02
C TYR A 149 7.32 -20.00 -1.60
N ALA A 150 7.94 -20.16 -2.78
CA ALA A 150 8.62 -19.06 -3.46
C ALA A 150 7.64 -17.94 -3.86
N GLN A 151 6.44 -18.29 -4.35
CA GLN A 151 5.39 -17.32 -4.66
C GLN A 151 4.86 -16.63 -3.39
N ALA A 152 4.60 -17.37 -2.31
CA ALA A 152 4.19 -16.79 -1.03
C ALA A 152 5.25 -15.80 -0.48
N ALA A 153 6.53 -16.18 -0.52
CA ALA A 153 7.64 -15.31 -0.13
C ALA A 153 7.78 -14.09 -1.05
N ARG A 154 7.48 -14.22 -2.35
CA ARG A 154 7.42 -13.09 -3.28
C ARG A 154 6.29 -12.11 -2.89
N LEU A 155 5.09 -12.62 -2.61
CA LEU A 155 3.93 -11.78 -2.26
C LEU A 155 4.18 -10.96 -0.98
N ARG A 156 4.82 -11.57 0.02
CA ARG A 156 5.25 -10.85 1.24
C ARG A 156 6.25 -9.75 0.95
N ARG A 157 7.26 -10.02 0.11
CA ARG A 157 8.28 -9.03 -0.26
C ARG A 157 7.68 -7.85 -1.02
N GLU A 158 6.72 -8.11 -1.92
CA GLU A 158 6.02 -7.05 -2.65
C GLU A 158 5.20 -6.15 -1.72
N ARG A 159 4.49 -6.75 -0.75
CA ARG A 159 3.77 -5.98 0.28
C ARG A 159 4.71 -5.14 1.13
N PHE A 160 5.85 -5.68 1.54
CA PHE A 160 6.85 -4.94 2.31
C PHE A 160 7.41 -3.74 1.51
N ARG A 161 7.79 -3.97 0.24
CA ARG A 161 8.26 -2.91 -0.66
C ARG A 161 7.20 -1.82 -0.89
N ALA A 162 5.93 -2.21 -1.01
CA ALA A 162 4.84 -1.25 -1.15
C ALA A 162 4.68 -0.38 0.09
N ALA A 163 4.82 -0.96 1.29
CA ALA A 163 4.81 -0.22 2.55
C ALA A 163 6.01 0.73 2.67
N GLU A 164 7.22 0.26 2.35
CA GLU A 164 8.44 1.07 2.36
C GLU A 164 8.36 2.24 1.38
N LYS A 165 7.87 2.02 0.15
CA LYS A 165 7.67 3.08 -0.84
C LYS A 165 6.69 4.14 -0.35
N ARG A 166 5.62 3.74 0.34
CA ARG A 166 4.66 4.68 0.96
C ARG A 166 5.34 5.50 2.05
N ALA A 167 6.14 4.87 2.92
CA ALA A 167 6.89 5.57 3.97
C ALA A 167 7.92 6.57 3.38
N ALA A 168 8.71 6.14 2.39
CA ALA A 168 9.68 7.01 1.71
C ALA A 168 9.04 8.23 1.04
N SER A 169 7.83 8.07 0.47
CA SER A 169 7.10 9.17 -0.15
C SER A 169 6.65 10.26 0.84
N LEU A 170 6.53 9.93 2.14
CA LEU A 170 6.21 10.92 3.17
C LEU A 170 7.39 11.85 3.42
N GLY A 171 8.63 11.33 3.43
CA GLY A 171 9.83 12.14 3.58
C GLY A 171 9.95 13.20 2.48
N VAL A 172 9.73 12.82 1.22
CA VAL A 172 9.74 13.76 0.09
C VAL A 172 8.61 14.80 0.23
N LYS A 173 7.40 14.38 0.61
CA LYS A 173 6.28 15.31 0.83
C LYS A 173 6.51 16.30 1.98
N LEU A 174 7.38 15.98 2.93
CA LEU A 174 7.74 16.87 4.04
C LEU A 174 8.92 17.80 3.69
N VAL A 175 9.92 17.31 2.96
CA VAL A 175 11.10 18.11 2.59
C VAL A 175 10.78 19.13 1.49
N VAL A 176 9.92 18.79 0.53
CA VAL A 176 9.51 19.70 -0.55
C VAL A 176 8.91 21.03 -0.04
N PRO A 177 7.91 21.07 0.86
CA PRO A 177 7.38 22.33 1.38
C PRO A 177 8.40 23.10 2.22
N LEU A 178 9.31 22.41 2.93
CA LEU A 178 10.37 23.05 3.70
C LEU A 178 11.37 23.77 2.77
N GLY A 179 11.81 23.11 1.70
CA GLY A 179 12.71 23.68 0.70
C GLY A 179 12.11 24.88 -0.04
N VAL A 180 10.82 24.80 -0.39
CA VAL A 180 10.09 25.93 -1.01
C VAL A 180 9.89 27.10 -0.03
N CYS A 181 9.83 26.85 1.28
CA CYS A 181 9.74 27.90 2.30
C CYS A 181 11.10 28.59 2.56
N SER A 182 12.23 27.87 2.46
CA SER A 182 13.56 28.48 2.62
C SER A 182 13.99 29.35 1.44
N LEU A 183 13.50 29.08 0.23
CA LEU A 183 13.93 29.80 -0.98
C LEU A 183 13.57 31.31 -0.94
N PRO A 184 12.35 31.73 -0.54
CA PRO A 184 12.01 33.15 -0.30
C PRO A 184 12.87 33.79 0.79
N ALA A 185 13.10 33.09 1.90
CA ALA A 185 13.91 33.60 3.01
C ALA A 185 15.36 33.86 2.58
N PHE A 186 15.94 32.97 1.77
CA PHE A 186 17.28 33.14 1.20
C PHE A 186 17.35 34.34 0.24
N ILE A 187 16.32 34.56 -0.58
CA ILE A 187 16.26 35.72 -1.48
C ILE A 187 16.23 37.02 -0.67
N CYS A 188 15.35 37.10 0.35
CA CYS A 188 15.22 38.30 1.19
C CYS A 188 16.47 38.57 2.03
N LEU A 189 17.10 37.53 2.59
CA LEU A 189 18.23 37.69 3.52
C LEU A 189 19.60 37.72 2.82
N GLY A 190 19.75 37.05 1.67
CA GLY A 190 21.02 36.90 0.96
C GLY A 190 21.13 37.73 -0.31
N VAL A 191 20.17 37.60 -1.22
CA VAL A 191 20.27 38.17 -2.58
C VAL A 191 19.96 39.67 -2.58
N VAL A 192 18.88 40.09 -1.91
CA VAL A 192 18.46 41.50 -1.88
C VAL A 192 19.54 42.44 -1.31
N PRO A 193 20.19 42.13 -0.17
CA PRO A 193 21.24 43.00 0.37
C PRO A 193 22.47 43.11 -0.54
N VAL A 194 22.87 42.00 -1.18
CA VAL A 194 24.01 41.97 -2.11
C VAL A 194 23.71 42.80 -3.35
N LEU A 195 22.51 42.70 -3.90
CA LEU A 195 22.10 43.52 -5.04
C LEU A 195 22.08 45.02 -4.68
N LEU A 196 21.61 45.38 -3.48
CA LEU A 196 21.64 46.76 -3.00
C LEU A 196 23.06 47.30 -2.84
N ALA A 197 24.01 46.46 -2.42
CA ALA A 197 25.41 46.85 -2.28
C ALA A 197 26.14 47.02 -3.63
N LEU A 198 25.70 46.33 -4.68
CA LEU A 198 26.30 46.39 -6.02
C LEU A 198 25.70 47.47 -6.93
N VAL A 199 24.52 48.01 -6.63
CA VAL A 199 23.93 49.12 -7.39
C VAL A 199 24.75 50.38 -7.11
N PRO A 200 25.50 50.92 -8.10
CA PRO A 200 26.26 52.15 -7.91
C PRO A 200 25.25 53.28 -7.65
N SER A 201 25.51 54.06 -6.60
CA SER A 201 24.76 55.28 -6.30
C SER A 201 25.12 56.34 -7.35
N GLY A 202 24.56 56.20 -8.55
CA GLY A 202 24.65 57.18 -9.63
C GLY A 202 23.77 58.39 -9.40
#